data_AF-A0A1X2DCV9-F1
#
_entry.id   AF-A0A1X2DCV9-F1
#
_cell.length_a   1.000
_cell.length_b   1.000
_cell.length_c   1.000
_cell.angle_alpha   90.00
_cell.angle_beta   90.00
_cell.angle_gamma   90.00
#
_symmetry.space_group_name_H-M   'P 1'
#
loop_
_entity.id
_entity.type
_entity.pdbx_description
1 polymer ?
#
loop_
_entity_poly.entity_id
_entity_poly.type
_entity_poly.pdbx_seq_one_letter_code
_entity_poly.pdbx_strand_id
1 'polypeptide(L)'
;MLLVLVLGTIARFWVWIVGALAIAVLFVALWRFAGRIDRSLASWEARRRARADVLAATAHRADVQNAQVLAGDDRGVYGDYPPSHFNAQTYARRTSVQASGIYRTAR
;
A
#
# COMPACT_ATOMS: atom_id res chain seq x y z
N MET A 1 -65.63 14.54 -27.97
CA MET A 1 -64.92 13.65 -28.93
C MET A 1 -63.41 13.65 -28.68
N LEU A 2 -62.72 14.78 -28.82
CA LEU A 2 -61.25 14.88 -28.63
C LEU A 2 -60.80 14.51 -27.19
N LEU A 3 -61.55 14.93 -26.17
CA LEU A 3 -61.25 14.61 -24.76
C LEU A 3 -61.37 13.12 -24.43
N VAL A 4 -62.32 12.40 -25.04
CA VAL A 4 -62.51 10.95 -24.86
C VAL A 4 -61.40 10.17 -25.56
N LEU A 5 -60.96 10.61 -26.74
CA LEU A 5 -59.83 10.03 -27.45
C LEU A 5 -58.52 10.22 -26.67
N VAL A 6 -58.30 11.39 -26.09
CA VAL A 6 -57.14 11.71 -25.25
C VAL A 6 -57.14 10.89 -23.97
N LEU A 7 -58.28 10.79 -23.25
CA LEU A 7 -58.36 9.93 -22.06
C LEU A 7 -58.17 8.45 -22.40
N GLY A 8 -58.72 7.98 -23.52
CA GLY A 8 -58.53 6.60 -23.98
C GLY A 8 -57.09 6.28 -24.35
N THR A 9 -56.38 7.23 -24.97
CA THR A 9 -54.94 7.05 -25.28
C THR A 9 -54.08 7.14 -24.02
N ILE A 10 -54.37 8.06 -23.09
CA ILE A 10 -53.66 8.15 -21.81
C ILE A 10 -53.84 6.86 -21.00
N ALA A 11 -55.05 6.31 -20.92
CA ALA A 11 -55.32 5.04 -20.25
C ALA A 11 -54.57 3.87 -20.90
N ARG A 12 -54.43 3.87 -22.23
CA ARG A 12 -53.68 2.86 -22.99
C ARG A 12 -52.16 2.99 -22.82
N PHE A 13 -51.66 4.22 -22.70
CA PHE A 13 -50.21 4.53 -22.64
C PHE A 13 -49.67 4.75 -21.22
N TRP A 14 -50.49 4.68 -20.18
CA TRP A 14 -50.04 4.87 -18.80
C TRP A 14 -48.95 3.87 -18.40
N VAL A 15 -49.02 2.63 -18.91
CA VAL A 15 -47.98 1.61 -18.72
C VAL A 15 -46.65 2.02 -19.35
N TRP A 16 -46.67 2.67 -20.51
CA TRP A 16 -45.45 3.17 -21.17
C TRP A 16 -44.84 4.36 -20.42
N ILE A 17 -45.67 5.26 -19.88
CA ILE A 17 -45.21 6.39 -19.06
C ILE A 17 -44.57 5.87 -17.77
N VAL A 18 -45.24 4.95 -17.08
CA VAL A 18 -44.72 4.32 -15.85
C VAL A 18 -43.45 3.51 -16.16
N GLY A 19 -43.41 2.77 -17.27
CA GLY A 19 -42.23 2.03 -17.71
C GLY A 19 -41.05 2.94 -18.01
N ALA A 20 -41.25 4.03 -18.74
CA ALA A 20 -40.21 5.02 -19.03
C ALA A 20 -39.70 5.69 -17.75
N LEU A 21 -40.60 6.03 -16.83
CA LEU A 21 -40.24 6.60 -15.54
C LEU A 21 -39.42 5.61 -14.70
N ALA A 22 -39.82 4.33 -14.65
CA ALA A 22 -39.09 3.29 -13.95
C ALA A 22 -37.66 3.10 -14.50
N ILE A 23 -37.50 3.11 -15.83
CA ILE A 23 -36.19 3.03 -16.49
C ILE A 23 -35.33 4.26 -16.14
N ALA A 24 -35.90 5.47 -16.18
CA ALA A 24 -35.19 6.70 -15.84
C ALA A 24 -34.71 6.68 -14.38
N VAL A 25 -35.57 6.26 -13.44
CA VAL A 25 -35.22 6.11 -12.02
C VAL A 25 -34.10 5.08 -11.84
N LEU A 26 -34.19 3.94 -12.53
CA LEU A 26 -33.17 2.89 -12.49
C LEU A 26 -31.82 3.43 -13.00
N PHE A 27 -31.81 4.17 -14.10
CA PHE A 27 -30.60 4.77 -14.66
C PHE A 27 -29.95 5.76 -13.70
N VAL A 28 -30.73 6.65 -13.09
CA VAL A 28 -30.24 7.62 -12.11
C VAL A 28 -29.70 6.91 -10.86
N ALA A 29 -30.40 5.88 -10.38
CA ALA A 29 -29.95 5.08 -9.25
C ALA A 29 -28.61 4.38 -9.56
N LEU A 30 -28.49 3.78 -10.75
CA LEU A 30 -27.29 3.09 -11.20
C LEU A 30 -26.10 4.06 -11.35
N TRP A 31 -26.31 5.23 -11.95
CA TRP A 31 -25.28 6.26 -12.07
C TRP A 31 -24.80 6.74 -10.70
N ARG A 32 -25.75 6.99 -9.78
CA ARG A 32 -25.43 7.42 -8.42
C ARG A 32 -24.68 6.34 -7.63
N PHE A 33 -24.97 5.07 -7.89
CA PHE A 33 -24.25 3.93 -7.32
C PHE A 33 -22.84 3.80 -7.92
N ALA A 34 -22.70 3.91 -9.23
CA ALA A 34 -21.44 3.86 -9.95
C ALA A 34 -20.46 4.95 -9.48
N GLY A 35 -20.93 6.20 -9.40
CA GLY A 35 -20.11 7.32 -8.90
C GLY A 35 -19.73 7.18 -7.41
N ARG A 36 -20.46 6.36 -6.64
CA ARG A 36 -20.10 6.05 -5.24
C ARG A 36 -19.02 4.99 -5.15
N ILE A 37 -19.00 4.05 -6.10
CA ILE A 37 -17.98 3.00 -6.23
C ILE A 37 -16.64 3.60 -6.69
N ASP A 38 -16.64 4.54 -7.63
CA ASP A 38 -15.40 5.20 -8.08
C ASP A 38 -14.67 5.92 -6.95
N ARG A 39 -15.41 6.56 -6.04
CA ARG A 39 -14.82 7.23 -4.87
C ARG A 39 -14.16 6.25 -3.90
N SER A 40 -14.69 5.03 -3.79
CA SER A 40 -14.07 4.02 -2.93
C SER A 40 -12.80 3.47 -3.58
N LEU A 41 -12.83 3.15 -4.87
CA LEU A 41 -11.66 2.68 -5.64
C LEU A 41 -10.50 3.67 -5.64
N ALA A 42 -10.77 4.97 -5.77
CA ALA A 42 -9.75 6.02 -5.69
C ALA A 42 -8.97 5.98 -4.36
N SER A 43 -9.64 5.65 -3.25
CA SER A 43 -8.99 5.54 -1.94
C SER A 43 -8.11 4.28 -1.81
N TRP A 44 -8.48 3.19 -2.47
CA TRP A 44 -7.70 1.95 -2.51
C TRP A 44 -6.46 2.10 -3.40
N GLU A 45 -6.60 2.74 -4.56
CA GLU A 45 -5.47 3.03 -5.46
C GLU A 45 -4.48 4.00 -4.82
N ALA A 46 -4.96 5.04 -4.13
CA ALA A 46 -4.10 5.99 -3.42
C ALA A 46 -3.23 5.29 -2.35
N ARG A 47 -3.82 4.36 -1.58
CA ARG A 47 -3.07 3.57 -0.60
C ARG A 47 -2.06 2.62 -1.24
N ARG A 48 -2.35 2.10 -2.43
CA ARG A 48 -1.47 1.19 -3.15
C ARG A 48 -0.28 1.92 -3.77
N ARG A 49 -0.51 3.12 -4.31
CA ARG A 49 0.56 4.02 -4.79
C ARG A 49 1.49 4.43 -3.65
N ALA A 50 0.95 4.86 -2.51
CA ALA A 50 1.77 5.22 -1.35
C ALA A 50 2.68 4.07 -0.87
N ARG A 51 2.20 2.82 -0.91
CA ARG A 51 3.02 1.65 -0.59
C ARG A 51 4.09 1.37 -1.64
N ALA A 52 3.75 1.54 -2.92
CA ALA A 52 4.70 1.36 -4.03
C ALA A 52 5.84 2.40 -3.95
N ASP A 53 5.54 3.64 -3.61
CA ASP A 53 6.55 4.70 -3.49
C ASP A 53 7.54 4.42 -2.36
N VAL A 54 7.06 3.95 -1.21
CA VAL A 54 7.91 3.55 -0.07
C VAL A 54 8.81 2.36 -0.43
N LEU A 55 8.26 1.37 -1.14
CA LEU A 55 9.03 0.21 -1.60
C LEU A 55 10.09 0.62 -2.63
N ALA A 56 9.74 1.48 -3.59
CA ALA A 56 10.67 2.00 -4.58
C ALA A 56 11.82 2.79 -3.93
N ALA A 57 11.51 3.65 -2.94
CA ALA A 57 12.52 4.37 -2.18
C ALA A 57 13.43 3.45 -1.34
N THR A 58 12.91 2.31 -0.88
CA THR A 58 13.70 1.32 -0.13
C THR A 58 14.58 0.50 -1.05
N ALA A 59 14.04 0.05 -2.20
CA ALA A 59 14.80 -0.64 -3.23
C ALA A 59 15.96 0.22 -3.73
N HIS A 60 15.71 1.50 -4.03
CA HIS A 60 16.76 2.41 -4.48
C HIS A 60 17.89 2.57 -3.45
N ARG A 61 17.56 2.69 -2.15
CA ARG A 61 18.59 2.75 -1.09
C ARG A 61 19.37 1.45 -0.97
N ALA A 62 18.70 0.31 -1.11
CA ALA A 62 19.35 -1.00 -1.08
C ALA A 62 20.29 -1.18 -2.28
N ASP A 63 19.91 -0.73 -3.47
CA ASP A 63 20.75 -0.80 -4.67
C ASP A 63 22.01 0.06 -4.51
N VAL A 64 21.89 1.26 -3.95
CA VAL A 64 23.03 2.15 -3.65
C VAL A 64 23.98 1.49 -2.65
N GLN A 65 23.47 0.92 -1.57
CA GLN A 65 24.29 0.23 -0.57
C GLN A 65 24.96 -1.01 -1.16
N ASN A 66 24.24 -1.79 -1.97
CA ASN A 66 24.79 -2.96 -2.65
C ASN A 66 25.92 -2.57 -3.62
N ALA A 67 25.75 -1.47 -4.38
CA ALA A 67 26.81 -0.96 -5.24
C ALA A 67 28.06 -0.52 -4.45
N GLN A 68 27.88 0.08 -3.26
CA GLN A 68 28.99 0.45 -2.37
C GLN A 68 29.72 -0.79 -1.84
N VAL A 69 28.98 -1.83 -1.40
CA VAL A 69 29.59 -3.11 -0.97
C VAL A 69 30.40 -3.75 -2.10
N LEU A 70 29.85 -3.77 -3.32
CA LEU A 70 30.54 -4.32 -4.49
C LEU A 70 31.78 -3.50 -4.89
N ALA A 71 31.79 -2.20 -4.60
CA ALA A 71 32.96 -1.34 -4.78
C ALA A 71 34.01 -1.48 -3.66
N GLY A 72 33.72 -2.28 -2.62
CA GLY A 72 34.59 -2.40 -1.45
C GLY A 72 34.58 -1.16 -0.55
N ASP A 73 33.55 -0.30 -0.66
CA ASP A 73 33.35 0.83 0.23
C ASP A 73 32.71 0.34 1.54
N ASP A 74 33.40 0.56 2.66
CA ASP A 74 32.92 0.20 4.01
C ASP A 74 31.56 0.86 4.35
N ARG A 75 31.20 1.96 3.67
CA ARG A 75 29.88 2.59 3.79
C ARG A 75 28.75 1.71 3.28
N GLY A 76 29.01 0.76 2.38
CA GLY A 76 27.99 -0.19 1.93
C GLY A 76 27.51 -1.13 3.04
N VAL A 77 28.35 -1.39 4.04
CA VAL A 77 28.03 -2.26 5.18
C VAL A 77 27.59 -1.44 6.41
N TYR A 78 28.27 -0.32 6.67
CA TYR A 78 28.09 0.46 7.90
C TYR A 78 27.29 1.75 7.72
N GLY A 79 26.99 2.15 6.48
CA GLY A 79 26.35 3.43 6.18
C GLY A 79 27.14 4.62 6.74
N ASP A 80 26.42 5.58 7.31
CA ASP A 80 27.01 6.76 7.98
C ASP A 80 27.49 6.47 9.42
N TYR A 81 27.34 5.23 9.90
CA TYR A 81 27.73 4.81 11.24
C TYR A 81 28.93 3.87 11.17
N PRO A 82 30.12 4.39 10.84
CA PRO A 82 31.32 3.57 10.83
C PRO A 82 31.53 2.96 12.22
N PRO A 83 32.01 1.72 12.32
CA PRO A 83 32.22 1.06 13.59
C PRO A 83 33.20 1.91 14.41
N SER A 84 32.70 2.47 15.51
CA SER A 84 33.49 3.23 16.48
C SER A 84 34.48 2.26 17.14
N HIS A 85 35.65 2.15 16.54
CA HIS A 85 36.81 1.41 17.06
C HIS A 85 36.54 -0.10 17.20
N PHE A 86 36.81 -0.87 16.16
CA PHE A 86 37.00 -2.32 16.29
C PHE A 86 38.30 -2.56 17.10
N ASN A 87 38.20 -2.52 18.42
CA ASN A 87 39.34 -2.72 19.29
C ASN A 87 39.55 -4.24 19.47
N ALA A 88 40.41 -4.82 18.63
CA ALA A 88 40.77 -6.25 18.68
C ALA A 88 41.22 -6.71 20.07
N GLN A 89 41.74 -5.79 20.89
CA GLN A 89 42.14 -6.03 22.28
C GLN A 89 40.94 -6.36 23.19
N THR A 90 39.74 -5.84 22.90
CA THR A 90 38.52 -6.10 23.69
C THR A 90 38.02 -7.53 23.52
N TYR A 91 38.19 -8.11 22.32
CA TYR A 91 37.87 -9.52 22.07
C TYR A 91 38.87 -10.46 22.75
N ALA A 92 40.17 -10.18 22.68
CA ALA A 92 41.22 -10.96 23.34
C ALA A 92 41.11 -10.96 24.88
N ARG A 93 40.62 -9.85 25.47
CA ARG A 93 40.39 -9.77 26.93
C ARG A 93 39.15 -10.56 27.38
N ARG A 94 38.11 -10.65 26.56
CA ARG A 94 36.89 -11.39 26.92
C ARG A 94 37.12 -12.91 26.84
N THR A 95 37.88 -13.39 25.86
CA THR A 95 38.23 -14.82 25.74
C THR A 95 39.17 -15.28 26.86
N SER A 96 40.12 -14.45 27.31
CA SER A 96 41.02 -14.81 28.41
C SER A 96 40.32 -14.81 29.78
N VAL A 97 39.41 -13.87 30.03
CA VAL A 97 38.60 -13.84 31.27
C VAL A 97 37.65 -15.03 31.33
N GLN A 98 37.00 -15.39 30.21
CA GLN A 98 36.11 -16.54 30.13
C GLN A 98 36.87 -17.87 30.29
N ALA A 99 38.07 -17.99 29.73
CA ALA A 99 38.93 -19.14 29.97
C ALA A 99 39.29 -19.25 31.47
N SER A 100 39.67 -18.15 32.13
CA SER A 100 40.04 -18.17 33.57
C SER A 100 38.86 -18.47 34.51
N GLY A 101 37.63 -18.11 34.14
CA GLY A 101 36.42 -18.36 34.93
C GLY A 101 36.03 -19.84 34.93
N ILE A 102 36.24 -20.53 33.80
CA ILE A 102 35.88 -21.94 33.63
C ILE A 102 36.79 -22.85 34.47
N TYR A 103 38.07 -22.49 34.68
CA TYR A 103 38.98 -23.26 35.53
C TYR A 103 38.81 -23.00 37.04
N ARG A 104 38.00 -22.01 37.45
CA ARG A 104 37.79 -21.65 38.86
C ARG A 104 36.60 -22.37 39.51
N THR A 105 35.68 -22.90 38.73
CA THR A 105 34.47 -23.59 39.20
C THR A 105 34.61 -25.12 39.31
N ALA A 106 35.80 -25.67 39.06
CA ALA A 106 36.06 -27.11 39.02
C ALA A 106 36.88 -27.63 40.22
N ARG A 107 36.85 -26.94 41.37
CA ARG A 107 37.57 -27.36 42.59
C ARG A 107 36.65 -27.38 43.80
#